data_AF-A0A564Q600-F1
#
_entry.id   AF-A0A564Q600-F1
#
_cell.length_a   1.000
_cell.length_b   1.000
_cell.length_c   1.000
_cell.angle_alpha   90.00
_cell.angle_beta   90.00
_cell.angle_gamma   90.00
#
_symmetry.space_group_name_H-M   'P 1'
#
loop_
_entity.id
_entity.type
_entity.pdbx_description
1 polymer ?
#
loop_
_entity_poly.entity_id
_entity_poly.type
_entity_poly.pdbx_seq_one_letter_code
_entity_poly.pdbx_strand_id
1 'polypeptide(L)'
;MKTRFILVVVLALAVIFGPVSLGLIGLADEMPPVKAIIFAMFEVGDYRGDFPGEFQYWVEGFNLDQHQVEVPGAYAPVLYNDDGIYGTAIGVGKSEAAASVTAVLVDPRFDFSEAYFITSGCAGAPPSVGTLGTVFWAD
;
A
#
# COMPACT_ATOMS: atom_id res chain seq x y z
N MET A 1 -14.80 15.14 63.20
CA MET A 1 -14.65 15.98 61.98
C MET A 1 -13.56 15.49 61.02
N LYS A 2 -12.41 14.96 61.48
CA LYS A 2 -11.30 14.54 60.60
C LYS A 2 -11.58 13.30 59.73
N THR A 3 -12.35 12.33 60.22
CA THR A 3 -12.60 11.06 59.50
C THR A 3 -13.58 11.18 58.33
N ARG A 4 -14.54 12.13 58.41
CA ARG A 4 -15.48 12.43 57.31
C ARG A 4 -14.81 13.21 56.18
N PHE A 5 -13.77 13.99 56.48
CA PHE A 5 -13.01 14.75 55.49
C PHE A 5 -12.10 13.84 54.65
N ILE A 6 -11.50 12.82 55.28
CA ILE A 6 -10.66 11.82 54.59
C ILE A 6 -11.49 10.95 53.64
N LEU A 7 -12.71 10.55 54.03
CA LEU A 7 -13.60 9.76 53.17
C LEU A 7 -14.04 10.51 51.89
N VAL A 8 -14.28 11.82 52.00
CA VAL A 8 -14.68 12.68 50.87
C VAL A 8 -13.50 12.91 49.90
N VAL A 9 -12.27 12.99 50.39
CA VAL A 9 -11.07 13.12 49.54
C VAL A 9 -10.75 11.83 48.80
N VAL A 10 -10.96 10.65 49.41
CA VAL A 10 -10.75 9.35 48.74
C VAL A 10 -11.79 9.10 47.64
N LEU A 11 -13.04 9.50 47.85
CA LEU A 11 -14.09 9.41 46.82
C LEU A 11 -13.88 10.41 45.67
N ALA A 12 -13.31 11.59 45.93
CA ALA A 12 -12.99 12.57 44.89
C ALA A 12 -11.79 12.16 44.00
N LEU A 13 -10.83 11.39 44.54
CA LEU A 13 -9.69 10.87 43.77
C LEU A 13 -10.05 9.68 42.87
N ALA A 14 -11.09 8.90 43.22
CA ALA A 14 -11.57 7.79 42.40
C ALA A 14 -12.32 8.24 41.12
N VAL A 15 -12.75 9.50 41.04
CA VAL A 15 -13.42 10.06 39.84
C VAL A 15 -12.39 10.60 38.83
N ILE A 16 -11.16 10.91 39.25
CA ILE A 16 -10.07 11.33 38.37
C ILE A 16 -9.33 10.10 37.79
N PHE A 17 -9.33 8.98 38.51
CA PHE A 17 -8.95 7.66 38.01
C PHE A 17 -10.17 6.84 37.60
N GLY A 18 -10.99 7.39 36.71
CA GLY A 18 -12.00 6.60 36.01
C GLY A 18 -11.34 5.35 35.39
N PRO A 19 -12.09 4.24 35.24
CA PRO A 19 -11.54 3.06 34.60
C PRO A 19 -10.94 3.50 33.28
N VAL A 20 -9.65 3.26 33.09
CA VAL A 20 -9.04 3.29 31.77
C VAL A 20 -9.94 2.42 30.94
N SER A 21 -10.71 3.02 30.05
CA SER A 21 -11.41 2.29 29.02
C SER A 21 -10.34 1.44 28.36
N LEU A 22 -10.39 0.11 28.56
CA LEU A 22 -9.92 -0.84 27.56
C LEU A 22 -10.80 -0.62 26.32
N GLY A 23 -10.64 0.54 25.69
CA GLY A 23 -11.18 0.84 24.40
C GLY A 23 -10.33 0.04 23.43
N LEU A 24 -10.92 -1.05 22.93
CA LEU A 24 -10.56 -1.76 21.72
C LEU A 24 -9.16 -1.41 21.20
N ILE A 25 -8.16 -2.22 21.57
CA ILE A 25 -7.15 -2.54 20.58
C ILE A 25 -7.96 -3.21 19.48
N GLY A 26 -8.36 -2.43 18.47
CA GLY A 26 -8.83 -3.00 17.22
C GLY A 26 -7.76 -4.01 16.83
N LEU A 27 -8.18 -5.24 16.51
CA LEU A 27 -7.32 -6.13 15.77
C LEU A 27 -6.94 -5.33 14.53
N ALA A 28 -5.76 -4.72 14.54
CA ALA A 28 -5.22 -4.11 13.35
C ALA A 28 -5.18 -5.26 12.36
N ASP A 29 -5.91 -5.12 11.26
CA ASP A 29 -5.89 -6.14 10.23
C ASP A 29 -4.43 -6.31 9.84
N GLU A 30 -3.90 -7.50 10.09
CA GLU A 30 -2.49 -7.76 9.85
C GLU A 30 -2.29 -7.68 8.35
N MET A 31 -1.39 -6.78 7.92
CA MET A 31 -1.16 -6.57 6.50
C MET A 31 -0.79 -7.91 5.84
N PRO A 32 -1.49 -8.34 4.79
CA PRO A 32 -1.32 -9.68 4.25
C PRO A 32 0.12 -9.88 3.72
N PRO A 33 0.66 -11.10 3.76
CA PRO A 33 1.96 -11.39 3.15
C PRO A 33 1.97 -10.99 1.66
N VAL A 34 3.08 -10.41 1.19
CA VAL A 34 3.21 -10.03 -0.22
C VAL A 34 3.40 -11.28 -1.06
N LYS A 35 2.37 -11.71 -1.79
CA LYS A 35 2.46 -12.83 -2.74
C LYS A 35 3.02 -12.35 -4.07
N ALA A 36 2.54 -11.21 -4.55
CA ALA A 36 3.03 -10.58 -5.76
C ALA A 36 2.95 -9.06 -5.64
N ILE A 37 3.92 -8.36 -6.24
CA ILE A 37 3.87 -6.91 -6.41
C ILE A 37 4.00 -6.54 -7.88
N ILE A 38 3.06 -5.71 -8.34
CA ILE A 38 3.02 -5.18 -9.70
C ILE A 38 3.60 -3.76 -9.72
N PHE A 39 4.60 -3.54 -10.55
CA PHE A 39 5.15 -2.24 -10.85
C PHE A 39 4.72 -1.80 -12.25
N ALA A 40 3.98 -0.69 -12.33
CA ALA A 40 3.61 -0.01 -13.57
C ALA A 40 4.30 1.36 -13.63
N MET A 41 4.54 1.93 -14.82
CA MET A 41 5.26 3.21 -14.88
C MET A 41 4.38 4.39 -14.49
N PHE A 42 3.12 4.42 -14.93
CA PHE A 42 2.26 5.60 -14.75
C PHE A 42 0.78 5.26 -14.69
N GLU A 43 0.03 6.24 -14.17
CA GLU A 43 -1.41 6.39 -14.35
C GLU A 43 -1.71 7.79 -14.92
N VAL A 44 -2.79 7.97 -15.68
CA VAL A 44 -3.15 9.25 -16.31
C VAL A 44 -4.02 10.10 -15.38
N GLY A 45 -4.94 9.46 -14.65
CA GLY A 45 -5.88 10.12 -13.77
C GLY A 45 -6.17 9.29 -12.53
N ASP A 46 -7.43 8.92 -12.34
CA ASP A 46 -7.83 8.07 -11.22
C ASP A 46 -7.34 6.63 -11.45
N TYR A 47 -7.23 5.83 -10.38
CA TYR A 47 -6.89 4.42 -10.52
C TYR A 47 -8.05 3.56 -11.04
N ARG A 48 -9.15 4.18 -11.46
CA ARG A 48 -10.40 3.49 -11.80
C ARG A 48 -11.36 4.39 -12.55
N GLY A 49 -12.03 3.81 -13.55
CA GLY A 49 -13.23 4.38 -14.15
C GLY A 49 -13.03 5.56 -15.11
N ASP A 50 -11.80 6.00 -15.34
CA ASP A 50 -11.43 7.00 -16.35
C ASP A 50 -10.51 6.38 -17.42
N PHE A 51 -9.75 7.22 -18.13
CA PHE A 51 -8.88 6.77 -19.23
C PHE A 51 -7.65 6.06 -18.68
N PRO A 52 -7.49 4.74 -18.92
CA PRO A 52 -6.47 3.96 -18.25
C PRO A 52 -5.06 4.20 -18.79
N GLY A 53 -4.14 4.45 -17.86
CA GLY A 53 -2.71 4.29 -18.03
C GLY A 53 -2.28 2.83 -17.88
N GLU A 54 -1.04 2.62 -17.42
CA GLU A 54 -0.49 1.27 -17.26
C GLU A 54 -1.00 0.57 -15.99
N PHE A 55 -1.44 1.31 -14.98
CA PHE A 55 -1.73 0.77 -13.66
C PHE A 55 -3.22 0.41 -13.43
N GLN A 56 -4.16 1.21 -13.93
CA GLN A 56 -5.59 1.08 -13.68
C GLN A 56 -6.15 -0.32 -13.94
N TYR A 57 -5.75 -1.00 -15.03
CA TYR A 57 -6.24 -2.35 -15.31
C TYR A 57 -5.82 -3.38 -14.25
N TRP A 58 -4.68 -3.19 -13.59
CA TRP A 58 -4.28 -4.03 -12.45
C TRP A 58 -5.15 -3.74 -11.23
N VAL A 59 -5.42 -2.46 -10.97
CA VAL A 59 -6.28 -2.03 -9.86
C VAL A 59 -7.69 -2.59 -10.04
N GLU A 60 -8.28 -2.42 -11.22
CA GLU A 60 -9.62 -2.91 -11.54
C GLU A 60 -9.70 -4.44 -11.57
N GLY A 61 -8.69 -5.10 -12.11
CA GLY A 61 -8.67 -6.56 -12.26
C GLY A 61 -8.49 -7.31 -10.94
N PHE A 62 -7.73 -6.75 -10.00
CA PHE A 62 -7.44 -7.37 -8.70
C PHE A 62 -8.12 -6.69 -7.51
N ASN A 63 -8.86 -5.60 -7.74
CA ASN A 63 -9.42 -4.74 -6.70
C ASN A 63 -8.34 -4.29 -5.70
N LEU A 64 -7.22 -3.75 -6.21
CA LEU A 64 -6.08 -3.34 -5.37
C LEU A 64 -6.40 -2.14 -4.49
N ASP A 65 -7.44 -1.38 -4.82
CA ASP A 65 -7.88 -0.18 -4.10
C ASP A 65 -8.64 -0.47 -2.79
N GLN A 66 -8.65 -1.72 -2.31
CA GLN A 66 -9.17 -2.08 -1.00
C GLN A 66 -8.38 -1.41 0.13
N HIS A 67 -7.05 -1.41 0.00
CA HIS A 67 -6.15 -0.81 0.96
C HIS A 67 -5.05 -0.02 0.25
N GLN A 68 -4.50 0.96 0.96
CA GLN A 68 -3.38 1.74 0.46
C GLN A 68 -2.39 2.05 1.57
N VAL A 69 -1.12 2.20 1.20
CA VAL A 69 -0.06 2.61 2.11
C VAL A 69 0.89 3.59 1.42
N GLU A 70 1.06 4.74 2.06
CA GLU A 70 2.06 5.72 1.64
C GLU A 70 3.45 5.23 2.02
N VAL A 71 4.37 5.25 1.05
CA VAL A 71 5.77 4.86 1.23
C VAL A 71 6.65 6.08 0.99
N PRO A 72 7.35 6.61 2.02
CA PRO A 72 8.22 7.77 1.85
C PRO A 72 9.28 7.55 0.77
N GLY A 73 9.29 8.42 -0.24
CA GLY A 73 10.22 8.34 -1.37
C GLY A 73 9.73 7.52 -2.56
N ALA A 74 8.57 6.86 -2.46
CA ALA A 74 7.89 6.28 -3.61
C ALA A 74 7.12 7.33 -4.41
N TYR A 75 6.99 7.10 -5.71
CA TYR A 75 6.25 7.98 -6.63
C TYR A 75 4.75 8.03 -6.32
N ALA A 76 4.14 6.89 -5.98
CA ALA A 76 2.73 6.74 -5.65
C ALA A 76 2.56 5.83 -4.43
N PRO A 77 1.37 5.83 -3.79
CA PRO A 77 1.05 4.83 -2.78
C PRO A 77 1.15 3.41 -3.33
N VAL A 78 1.38 2.46 -2.43
CA VAL A 78 1.21 1.03 -2.72
C VAL A 78 -0.24 0.66 -2.41
N LEU A 79 -0.96 0.19 -3.42
CA LEU A 79 -2.31 -0.35 -3.32
C LEU A 79 -2.23 -1.86 -3.12
N TYR A 80 -3.14 -2.43 -2.34
CA TYR A 80 -3.18 -3.89 -2.15
C TYR A 80 -4.56 -4.40 -1.75
N ASN A 81 -4.75 -5.69 -2.00
CA ASN A 81 -5.95 -6.43 -1.62
C ASN A 81 -5.68 -7.44 -0.50
N ASP A 82 -6.76 -7.98 0.06
CA ASP A 82 -6.72 -9.00 1.12
C ASP A 82 -6.07 -10.32 0.68
N ASP A 83 -5.97 -10.56 -0.64
CA ASP A 83 -5.34 -11.74 -1.22
C ASP A 83 -3.80 -11.65 -1.26
N GLY A 84 -3.21 -10.53 -0.82
CA GLY A 84 -1.75 -10.33 -0.80
C GLY A 84 -1.18 -9.96 -2.17
N ILE A 85 -2.00 -9.39 -3.06
CA ILE A 85 -1.55 -8.78 -4.31
C ILE A 85 -1.36 -7.29 -4.07
N TYR A 86 -0.16 -6.80 -4.36
CA TYR A 86 0.26 -5.43 -4.18
C TYR A 86 0.53 -4.79 -5.55
N GLY A 87 0.39 -3.48 -5.66
CA GLY A 87 0.73 -2.76 -6.87
C GLY A 87 0.98 -1.29 -6.65
N THR A 88 1.82 -0.69 -7.48
CA THR A 88 2.07 0.75 -7.45
C THR A 88 2.58 1.27 -8.79
N ALA A 89 2.32 2.55 -9.04
CA ALA A 89 2.99 3.29 -10.11
C ALA A 89 4.36 3.78 -9.62
N ILE A 90 5.43 3.43 -10.34
CA ILE A 90 6.82 3.71 -9.92
C ILE A 90 7.44 4.95 -10.57
N GLY A 91 6.70 5.63 -11.44
CA GLY A 91 7.14 6.82 -12.16
C GLY A 91 7.80 6.50 -13.50
N VAL A 92 7.91 7.51 -14.35
CA VAL A 92 8.37 7.35 -15.73
C VAL A 92 9.87 7.59 -15.82
N GLY A 93 10.57 6.58 -16.34
CA GLY A 93 11.99 6.64 -16.58
C GLY A 93 12.82 6.11 -15.43
N LYS A 94 14.11 5.93 -15.70
CA LYS A 94 15.01 5.11 -14.86
C LYS A 94 15.16 5.64 -13.44
N SER A 95 15.25 6.97 -13.28
CA SER A 95 15.51 7.58 -11.97
C SER A 95 14.32 7.48 -11.03
N GLU A 96 13.11 7.78 -11.52
CA GLU A 96 11.88 7.68 -10.72
C GLU A 96 11.61 6.22 -10.36
N ALA A 97 11.66 5.32 -11.36
CA ALA A 97 11.48 3.89 -11.16
C ALA A 97 12.46 3.32 -10.11
N ALA A 98 13.75 3.63 -10.23
CA ALA A 98 14.76 3.13 -9.29
C ALA A 98 14.56 3.65 -7.87
N ALA A 99 14.24 4.94 -7.71
CA ALA A 99 13.98 5.54 -6.41
C ALA A 99 12.73 4.92 -5.75
N SER A 100 11.64 4.81 -6.49
CA SER A 100 10.37 4.28 -5.99
C SER A 100 10.46 2.82 -5.60
N VAL A 101 10.99 1.97 -6.48
CA VAL A 101 11.16 0.54 -6.19
C VAL A 101 12.06 0.36 -4.97
N THR A 102 13.17 1.10 -4.87
CA THR A 102 14.05 1.02 -3.70
C THR A 102 13.30 1.39 -2.43
N ALA A 103 12.55 2.51 -2.42
CA ALA A 103 11.78 2.96 -1.27
C ALA A 103 10.77 1.90 -0.80
N VAL A 104 10.08 1.26 -1.74
CA VAL A 104 9.12 0.18 -1.44
C VAL A 104 9.83 -1.06 -0.89
N LEU A 105 10.92 -1.51 -1.52
CA LEU A 105 11.62 -2.74 -1.13
C LEU A 105 12.31 -2.68 0.23
N VAL A 106 12.72 -1.48 0.68
CA VAL A 106 13.37 -1.30 1.99
C VAL A 106 12.38 -0.97 3.11
N ASP A 107 11.10 -0.78 2.80
CA ASP A 107 10.09 -0.47 3.80
C ASP A 107 9.79 -1.70 4.65
N PRO A 108 10.07 -1.67 5.97
CA PRO A 108 10.00 -2.86 6.83
C PRO A 108 8.58 -3.35 7.09
N ARG A 109 7.56 -2.61 6.62
CA ARG A 109 6.17 -3.07 6.70
C ARG A 109 5.94 -4.25 5.77
N PHE A 110 6.64 -4.34 4.65
CA PHE A 110 6.46 -5.41 3.68
C PHE A 110 7.49 -6.53 3.87
N ASP A 111 7.04 -7.77 3.72
CA ASP A 111 7.91 -8.94 3.58
C ASP A 111 7.87 -9.45 2.14
N PHE A 112 8.99 -9.29 1.44
CA PHE A 112 9.15 -9.72 0.05
C PHE A 112 9.95 -11.02 -0.11
N SER A 113 10.27 -11.72 0.99
CA SER A 113 11.17 -12.88 0.98
C SER A 113 10.75 -13.99 0.02
N GLU A 114 9.43 -14.18 -0.15
CA GLU A 114 8.83 -15.21 -1.02
C GLU A 114 7.94 -14.59 -2.13
N ALA A 115 8.10 -13.29 -2.41
CA ALA A 115 7.24 -12.55 -3.33
C ALA A 115 7.62 -12.71 -4.80
N TYR A 116 6.62 -12.71 -5.69
CA TYR A 116 6.81 -12.51 -7.13
C TYR A 116 6.84 -11.03 -7.48
N PHE A 117 7.74 -10.64 -8.38
CA PHE A 117 7.84 -9.28 -8.90
C PHE A 117 7.41 -9.25 -10.35
N ILE A 118 6.45 -8.37 -10.67
CA ILE A 118 5.96 -8.19 -12.03
C ILE A 118 6.15 -6.72 -12.39
N THR A 119 6.91 -6.45 -13.44
CA THR A 119 6.94 -5.12 -14.04
C THR A 119 6.20 -5.18 -15.37
N SER A 120 5.18 -4.35 -15.53
CA SER A 120 4.43 -4.23 -16.77
C SER A 120 4.56 -2.82 -17.33
N GLY A 121 4.62 -2.69 -18.65
CA GLY A 121 4.57 -1.39 -19.29
C GLY A 121 4.38 -1.46 -20.79
N CYS A 122 4.32 -0.30 -21.42
CA CYS A 122 4.25 -0.17 -22.87
C CYS A 122 5.65 0.10 -23.46
N ALA A 123 5.90 -0.44 -24.65
CA ALA A 123 7.16 -0.24 -25.36
C ALA A 123 6.94 -0.13 -26.87
N GLY A 124 7.85 0.59 -27.53
CA GLY A 124 7.95 0.60 -28.99
C GLY A 124 8.82 -0.56 -29.48
N ALA A 125 8.39 -1.20 -30.57
CA ALA A 125 9.15 -2.22 -31.27
C ALA A 125 9.24 -1.87 -32.78
N PRO A 126 10.36 -2.17 -33.46
CA PRO A 126 10.44 -1.99 -34.90
C PRO A 126 9.40 -2.89 -35.60
N PRO A 127 8.78 -2.45 -36.71
CA PRO A 127 7.75 -3.24 -37.40
C PRO A 127 8.20 -4.63 -37.88
N SER A 128 9.52 -4.84 -38.02
CA SER A 128 10.10 -6.13 -38.39
C SER A 128 10.09 -7.17 -37.27
N VAL A 129 9.83 -6.78 -36.01
CA VAL A 129 9.83 -7.71 -34.85
C VAL A 129 8.47 -7.82 -34.17
N GLY A 130 7.53 -6.92 -34.45
CA GLY A 130 6.16 -6.99 -33.91
C GLY A 130 5.25 -5.89 -34.45
N THR A 131 3.95 -6.09 -34.28
CA THR A 131 2.89 -5.11 -34.59
C THR A 131 2.34 -4.49 -33.31
N LEU A 132 1.48 -3.47 -33.43
CA LEU A 132 0.73 -2.93 -32.27
C LEU A 132 -0.02 -4.07 -31.56
N GLY A 133 0.03 -4.06 -30.23
CA GLY A 133 -0.57 -5.09 -29.38
C GLY A 133 0.29 -6.35 -29.19
N THR A 134 1.48 -6.44 -29.79
CA THR A 134 2.42 -7.54 -29.49
C THR A 134 2.88 -7.44 -28.04
N VAL A 135 2.95 -8.58 -27.36
CA VAL A 135 3.47 -8.71 -25.99
C VAL A 135 4.87 -9.30 -26.04
N PHE A 136 5.81 -8.68 -25.35
CA PHE A 136 7.17 -9.16 -25.16
C PHE A 136 7.39 -9.52 -23.69
N TRP A 137 8.04 -10.66 -23.45
CA TRP A 137 8.52 -11.06 -22.14
C TRP A 137 10.04 -10.90 -22.11
N ALA A 138 10.56 -10.29 -21.05
CA ALA A 138 11.99 -10.21 -20.83
C ALA A 138 12.54 -11.58 -20.38
N ASP A 139 13.72 -11.97 -20.88
CA ASP A 139 14.46 -13.17 -20.52
C ASP A 139 15.71 -12.89 -19.66
#